data_AF-A0A1H1M4V7-F1
#
_entry.id   AF-A0A1H1M4V7-F1
#
_cell.length_a   1.000
_cell.length_b   1.000
_cell.length_c   1.000
_cell.angle_alpha   90.00
_cell.angle_beta   90.00
_cell.angle_gamma   90.00
#
_symmetry.space_group_name_H-M   'P 1'
#
loop_
_entity.id
_entity.type
_entity.pdbx_description
1 polymer ?
#
loop_
_entity_poly.entity_id
_entity_poly.type
_entity_poly.pdbx_seq_one_letter_code
_entity_poly.pdbx_strand_id
1 'polypeptide(L)'
;MNQILDALKATAPTASDVMNHSVTFSPRRWKTGWPHHLRRVPPFRDDATATLTRAEVFLFAGAVVDSGFQREQIIDFLGATLAYGAGQSPDVLLLQQFLRNKGKATALLQAIRGLEGAEPAEQYAALTGTGLRPKYASLVAYFLAGPQEAGDDKPVIICSKRAAVAGLPADHDWSGEEYGEYLTRLRAARDEYDSGLAVDAVEFAARQFAD
;
A
#
# COMPACT_ATOMS: atom_id res chain seq x y z
N MET A 1 12.24 2.68 20.57
CA MET A 1 12.82 1.33 20.71
C MET A 1 12.32 0.51 19.52
N ASN A 2 13.19 -0.20 18.82
CA ASN A 2 12.80 -1.09 17.72
C ASN A 2 12.23 -2.39 18.33
N GLN A 3 11.01 -2.77 17.93
CA GLN A 3 10.23 -3.90 18.45
C GLN A 3 9.89 -4.93 17.36
N ILE A 4 10.51 -4.85 16.18
CA ILE A 4 10.17 -5.73 15.04
C ILE A 4 10.41 -7.21 15.38
N LEU A 5 11.51 -7.55 16.06
CA LEU A 5 11.79 -8.94 16.45
C LEU A 5 10.78 -9.50 17.45
N ASP A 6 10.31 -8.66 18.38
CA ASP A 6 9.27 -9.06 19.33
C ASP A 6 7.95 -9.29 18.59
N ALA A 7 7.62 -8.43 17.62
CA ALA A 7 6.46 -8.60 16.74
C ALA A 7 6.52 -9.90 15.94
N LEU A 8 7.69 -10.25 15.38
CA LEU A 8 7.91 -11.50 14.65
C LEU A 8 7.74 -12.72 15.55
N LYS A 9 8.33 -12.72 16.74
CA LYS A 9 8.20 -13.82 17.72
C LYS A 9 6.76 -14.00 18.19
N ALA A 10 6.02 -12.92 18.37
CA ALA A 10 4.63 -12.96 18.82
C ALA A 10 3.66 -13.43 17.72
N THR A 11 3.92 -13.06 16.47
CA THR A 11 2.98 -13.30 15.36
C THR A 11 3.31 -14.58 14.57
N ALA A 12 4.60 -14.90 14.40
CA ALA A 12 5.08 -15.97 13.52
C ALA A 12 4.38 -15.97 12.14
N PRO A 13 4.49 -14.87 11.37
CA PRO A 13 3.66 -14.64 10.19
C PRO A 13 3.99 -15.60 9.04
N THR A 14 2.97 -16.04 8.31
CA THR A 14 3.12 -16.80 7.06
C THR A 14 2.74 -15.97 5.84
N ALA A 15 3.19 -16.39 4.65
CA ALA A 15 2.77 -15.77 3.39
C ALA A 15 1.23 -15.81 3.21
N SER A 16 0.59 -16.88 3.67
CA SER A 16 -0.88 -17.00 3.66
C SER A 16 -1.55 -15.96 4.55
N ASP A 17 -1.00 -15.64 5.73
CA ASP A 17 -1.55 -14.61 6.62
C ASP A 17 -1.50 -13.23 5.96
N VAL A 18 -0.39 -12.93 5.29
CA VAL A 18 -0.21 -11.68 4.53
C VAL A 18 -1.26 -11.59 3.42
N MET A 19 -1.38 -12.63 2.59
CA MET A 19 -2.28 -12.62 1.43
C MET A 19 -3.76 -12.58 1.83
N ASN A 20 -4.13 -13.29 2.91
CA ASN A 20 -5.50 -13.35 3.42
C ASN A 20 -5.88 -12.15 4.30
N HIS A 21 -4.92 -11.28 4.65
CA HIS A 21 -5.23 -10.07 5.38
C HIS A 21 -6.26 -9.25 4.63
N SER A 22 -7.39 -8.98 5.28
CA SER A 22 -8.53 -8.36 4.66
C SER A 22 -8.97 -7.10 5.37
N VAL A 23 -9.58 -6.19 4.62
CA VAL A 23 -10.16 -4.95 5.13
C VAL A 23 -11.60 -4.84 4.64
N THR A 24 -12.50 -4.51 5.55
CA THR A 24 -13.88 -4.15 5.22
C THR A 24 -13.96 -2.67 4.85
N PHE A 25 -14.65 -2.36 3.76
CA PHE A 25 -14.85 -1.01 3.25
C PHE A 25 -16.28 -0.81 2.73
N SER A 26 -16.64 0.42 2.35
CA SER A 26 -17.95 0.73 1.77
C SER A 26 -17.85 1.02 0.26
N PRO A 27 -18.17 0.04 -0.61
CA PRO A 27 -18.22 0.22 -2.07
C PRO A 27 -19.03 1.43 -2.51
N ARG A 28 -20.25 1.57 -1.96
CA ARG A 28 -21.16 2.66 -2.30
C ARG A 28 -20.56 4.04 -2.02
N ARG A 29 -19.84 4.22 -0.90
CA ARG A 29 -19.14 5.49 -0.59
C ARG A 29 -18.10 5.82 -1.64
N TRP A 30 -17.32 4.83 -2.07
CA TRP A 30 -16.31 5.01 -3.11
C TRP A 30 -16.91 5.37 -4.46
N LYS A 31 -17.94 4.64 -4.91
CA LYS A 31 -18.63 4.90 -6.19
C LYS A 31 -19.25 6.29 -6.24
N THR A 32 -19.90 6.72 -5.16
CA THR A 32 -20.62 8.00 -5.09
C THR A 32 -19.67 9.20 -5.18
N GLY A 33 -18.49 9.13 -4.56
CA GLY A 33 -17.52 10.23 -4.56
C GLY A 33 -16.43 10.12 -5.64
N TRP A 34 -16.55 9.16 -6.57
CA TRP A 34 -15.54 8.94 -7.60
C TRP A 34 -15.54 10.07 -8.64
N PRO A 35 -14.38 10.65 -8.98
CA PRO A 35 -14.33 11.80 -9.89
C PRO A 35 -14.74 11.46 -11.33
N HIS A 36 -15.70 12.19 -11.88
CA HIS A 36 -16.16 12.03 -13.27
C HIS A 36 -15.05 12.18 -14.32
N HIS A 37 -14.05 13.03 -14.06
CA HIS A 37 -12.96 13.25 -15.02
C HIS A 37 -12.01 12.03 -15.16
N LEU A 38 -12.10 11.05 -14.26
CA LEU A 38 -11.41 9.77 -14.42
C LEU A 38 -12.13 8.86 -15.43
N ARG A 39 -13.39 9.15 -15.77
CA ARG A 39 -14.23 8.50 -16.81
C ARG A 39 -14.53 7.01 -16.62
N ARG A 40 -13.84 6.34 -15.70
CA ARG A 40 -14.07 4.96 -15.29
C ARG A 40 -14.21 4.92 -13.77
N VAL A 41 -15.24 4.22 -13.30
CA VAL A 41 -15.47 3.94 -11.88
C VAL A 41 -14.95 2.53 -11.61
N PRO A 42 -14.18 2.30 -10.53
CA PRO A 42 -13.72 0.97 -10.18
C PRO A 42 -14.89 -0.03 -10.13
N PRO A 43 -14.69 -1.30 -10.52
CA PRO A 43 -15.74 -2.30 -10.70
C PRO A 43 -16.30 -2.84 -9.37
N PHE A 44 -16.55 -1.95 -8.42
CA PHE A 44 -17.15 -2.29 -7.14
C PHE A 44 -18.64 -2.64 -7.29
N ARG A 45 -19.06 -3.70 -6.60
CA ARG A 45 -20.49 -4.01 -6.40
C ARG A 45 -21.18 -2.87 -5.64
N ASP A 46 -22.49 -2.72 -5.81
CA ASP A 46 -23.27 -1.68 -5.12
C ASP A 46 -23.70 -2.12 -3.72
N ASP A 47 -22.74 -2.64 -2.95
CA ASP A 47 -22.98 -3.16 -1.60
C ASP A 47 -22.69 -2.09 -0.55
N ALA A 48 -23.41 -2.15 0.57
CA ALA A 48 -23.16 -1.26 1.72
C ALA A 48 -21.77 -1.50 2.31
N THR A 49 -21.36 -2.77 2.36
CA THR A 49 -20.07 -3.25 2.85
C THR A 49 -19.55 -4.35 1.94
N ALA A 50 -18.24 -4.34 1.71
CA ALA A 50 -17.52 -5.45 1.10
C ALA A 50 -16.15 -5.60 1.78
N THR A 51 -15.48 -6.71 1.48
CA THR A 51 -14.15 -7.01 1.99
C THR A 51 -13.18 -7.12 0.82
N LEU A 52 -11.94 -6.69 1.02
CA LEU A 52 -10.83 -6.89 0.09
C LEU A 52 -9.64 -7.47 0.85
N THR A 53 -9.09 -8.56 0.33
CA THR A 53 -7.82 -9.17 0.75
C THR A 53 -6.63 -8.53 0.01
N ARG A 54 -5.40 -8.72 0.50
CA ARG A 54 -4.20 -8.35 -0.26
C ARG A 54 -4.14 -9.09 -1.59
N ALA A 55 -4.46 -10.39 -1.58
CA ALA A 55 -4.49 -11.21 -2.79
C ALA A 55 -5.40 -10.62 -3.87
N GLU A 56 -6.60 -10.16 -3.51
CA GLU A 56 -7.53 -9.52 -4.45
C GLU A 56 -6.99 -8.20 -4.98
N VAL A 57 -6.33 -7.38 -4.15
CA VAL A 57 -5.72 -6.11 -4.62
C VAL A 57 -4.55 -6.38 -5.57
N PHE A 58 -3.75 -7.42 -5.32
CA PHE A 58 -2.69 -7.85 -6.23
C PHE A 58 -3.22 -8.27 -7.61
N LEU A 59 -4.42 -8.83 -7.72
CA LEU A 59 -5.04 -9.11 -9.03
C LEU A 59 -5.26 -7.83 -9.86
N PHE A 60 -5.66 -6.73 -9.22
CA PHE A 60 -5.77 -5.45 -9.92
C PHE A 60 -4.41 -4.88 -10.30
N ALA A 61 -3.39 -5.04 -9.44
CA ALA A 61 -2.03 -4.63 -9.75
C ALA A 61 -1.43 -5.43 -10.92
N GLY A 62 -1.63 -6.75 -10.95
CA GLY A 62 -1.24 -7.61 -12.06
C GLY A 62 -1.88 -7.16 -13.38
N ALA A 63 -3.17 -6.82 -13.36
CA ALA A 63 -3.85 -6.27 -14.54
C ALA A 63 -3.25 -4.94 -15.04
N VAL A 64 -2.67 -4.10 -14.16
CA VAL A 64 -1.94 -2.89 -14.57
C VAL A 64 -0.71 -3.28 -15.37
N VAL A 65 0.11 -4.19 -14.84
CA VAL A 65 1.35 -4.66 -15.48
C VAL A 65 1.03 -5.36 -16.81
N ASP A 66 0.10 -6.30 -16.81
CA ASP A 66 -0.30 -7.08 -18.01
C ASP A 66 -0.83 -6.19 -19.13
N SER A 67 -1.47 -5.07 -18.79
CA SER A 67 -1.99 -4.11 -19.76
C SER A 67 -0.93 -3.17 -20.34
N GLY A 68 0.30 -3.18 -19.82
CA GLY A 68 1.30 -2.15 -20.14
C GLY A 68 0.92 -0.78 -19.57
N PHE A 69 0.42 -0.75 -18.33
CA PHE A 69 0.04 0.47 -17.60
C PHE A 69 -1.06 1.31 -18.29
N GLN A 70 -2.05 0.62 -18.85
CA GLN A 70 -3.21 1.27 -19.44
C GLN A 70 -4.00 2.04 -18.37
N ARG A 71 -4.51 3.21 -18.78
CA ARG A 71 -5.17 4.16 -17.88
C ARG A 71 -6.30 3.52 -17.07
N GLU A 72 -7.08 2.66 -17.71
CA GLU A 72 -8.28 2.07 -17.12
C GLU A 72 -7.93 1.07 -16.01
N GLN A 73 -6.92 0.24 -16.23
CA GLN A 73 -6.42 -0.71 -15.24
C GLN A 73 -5.79 0.02 -14.05
N ILE A 74 -5.05 1.11 -14.29
CA ILE A 74 -4.52 1.94 -13.19
C ILE A 74 -5.67 2.52 -12.35
N ILE A 75 -6.77 2.96 -12.97
CA ILE A 75 -7.93 3.50 -12.26
C ILE A 75 -8.59 2.44 -11.37
N ASP A 76 -8.81 1.23 -11.90
CA ASP A 76 -9.41 0.14 -11.13
C ASP A 76 -8.52 -0.27 -9.96
N PHE A 77 -7.21 -0.38 -10.21
CA PHE A 77 -6.18 -0.64 -9.21
C PHE A 77 -6.13 0.43 -8.12
N LEU A 78 -6.15 1.71 -8.49
CA LEU A 78 -6.22 2.81 -7.52
C LEU A 78 -7.49 2.73 -6.68
N GLY A 79 -8.63 2.37 -7.30
CA GLY A 79 -9.86 2.07 -6.58
C GLY A 79 -9.63 1.03 -5.49
N ALA A 80 -9.21 -0.17 -5.88
CA ALA A 80 -9.02 -1.30 -4.97
C ALA A 80 -8.00 -0.99 -3.86
N THR A 81 -6.85 -0.43 -4.21
CA THR A 81 -5.75 -0.12 -3.29
C THR A 81 -6.13 0.94 -2.26
N LEU A 82 -6.76 2.02 -2.70
CA LEU A 82 -7.17 3.09 -1.79
C LEU A 82 -8.36 2.67 -0.92
N ALA A 83 -9.28 1.85 -1.46
CA ALA A 83 -10.36 1.24 -0.70
C ALA A 83 -9.84 0.31 0.40
N TYR A 84 -8.88 -0.56 0.06
CA TYR A 84 -8.19 -1.41 1.03
C TYR A 84 -7.46 -0.59 2.10
N GLY A 85 -6.73 0.45 1.70
CA GLY A 85 -5.98 1.31 2.62
C GLY A 85 -6.85 2.11 3.60
N ALA A 86 -7.99 2.60 3.11
CA ALA A 86 -8.91 3.40 3.91
C ALA A 86 -9.88 2.55 4.74
N GLY A 87 -10.30 1.38 4.26
CA GLY A 87 -11.32 0.56 4.91
C GLY A 87 -12.60 1.34 5.20
N GLN A 88 -13.03 1.34 6.47
CA GLN A 88 -14.17 2.12 6.97
C GLN A 88 -13.79 3.53 7.49
N SER A 89 -12.51 3.90 7.43
CA SER A 89 -12.05 5.18 7.98
C SER A 89 -12.59 6.39 7.20
N PRO A 90 -12.63 7.59 7.81
CA PRO A 90 -13.05 8.82 7.13
C PRO A 90 -12.08 9.27 6.03
N ASP A 91 -10.88 8.67 5.93
CA ASP A 91 -9.89 9.00 4.90
C ASP A 91 -10.42 8.83 3.48
N VAL A 92 -11.48 8.04 3.26
CA VAL A 92 -12.19 7.96 1.97
C VAL A 92 -12.53 9.35 1.41
N LEU A 93 -12.93 10.29 2.26
CA LEU A 93 -13.27 11.65 1.83
C LEU A 93 -12.03 12.43 1.37
N LEU A 94 -10.91 12.28 2.08
CA LEU A 94 -9.63 12.92 1.75
C LEU A 94 -9.06 12.37 0.44
N LEU A 95 -9.15 11.05 0.25
CA LEU A 95 -8.72 10.38 -0.98
C LEU A 95 -9.59 10.79 -2.17
N GLN A 96 -10.90 10.86 -1.99
CA GLN A 96 -11.80 11.38 -3.02
C GLN A 96 -11.51 12.84 -3.35
N GLN A 97 -11.21 13.67 -2.36
CA GLN A 97 -10.83 15.08 -2.58
C GLN A 97 -9.52 15.17 -3.36
N PHE A 98 -8.52 14.36 -3.00
CA PHE A 98 -7.26 14.26 -3.75
C PHE A 98 -7.52 13.88 -5.21
N LEU A 99 -8.29 12.81 -5.45
CA LEU A 99 -8.60 12.33 -6.80
C LEU A 99 -9.49 13.31 -7.57
N ARG A 100 -10.32 14.13 -6.91
CA ARG A 100 -11.12 15.19 -7.56
C ARG A 100 -10.27 16.31 -8.12
N ASN A 101 -9.07 16.55 -7.57
CA ASN A 101 -8.12 17.48 -8.16
C ASN A 101 -7.49 16.87 -9.42
N LYS A 102 -7.92 17.36 -10.59
CA LYS A 102 -7.47 16.86 -11.90
C LYS A 102 -5.94 16.89 -12.06
N GLY A 103 -5.27 17.90 -11.53
CA GLY A 103 -3.81 18.03 -11.59
C GLY A 103 -3.13 16.92 -10.79
N LYS A 104 -3.51 16.75 -9.52
CA LYS A 104 -2.99 15.70 -8.64
C LYS A 104 -3.29 14.30 -9.16
N ALA A 105 -4.51 14.05 -9.61
CA ALA A 105 -4.89 12.77 -10.19
C ALA A 105 -4.08 12.46 -11.47
N THR A 106 -3.86 13.45 -12.34
CA THR A 106 -3.02 13.28 -13.54
C THR A 106 -1.57 13.00 -13.16
N ALA A 107 -1.02 13.74 -12.19
CA ALA A 107 0.33 13.53 -11.68
C ALA A 107 0.51 12.11 -11.11
N LEU A 108 -0.46 11.62 -10.34
CA LEU A 108 -0.45 10.25 -9.81
C LEU A 108 -0.49 9.19 -10.92
N LEU A 109 -1.37 9.36 -11.92
CA LEU A 109 -1.42 8.43 -13.05
C LEU A 109 -0.11 8.40 -13.85
N GLN A 110 0.60 9.53 -13.97
CA GLN A 110 1.91 9.56 -14.64
C GLN A 110 3.01 8.99 -13.77
N ALA A 111 3.01 9.29 -12.47
CA ALA A 111 3.97 8.71 -11.52
C ALA A 111 3.92 7.18 -11.56
N ILE A 112 2.73 6.58 -11.53
CA ILE A 112 2.53 5.12 -11.60
C ILE A 112 3.16 4.50 -12.86
N ARG A 113 3.07 5.16 -14.02
CA ARG A 113 3.68 4.67 -15.26
C ARG A 113 5.21 4.73 -15.24
N GLY A 114 5.78 5.59 -14.41
CA GLY A 114 7.22 5.79 -14.29
C GLY A 114 7.86 5.04 -13.13
N LEU A 115 7.13 4.16 -12.42
CA LEU A 115 7.68 3.41 -11.29
C LEU A 115 8.51 2.19 -11.72
N GLU A 116 8.32 1.71 -12.95
CA GLU A 116 9.01 0.52 -13.43
C GLU A 116 10.54 0.73 -13.43
N GLY A 117 11.24 -0.18 -12.75
CA GLY A 117 12.70 -0.13 -12.61
C GLY A 117 13.24 0.85 -11.56
N ALA A 118 12.39 1.60 -10.88
CA ALA A 118 12.81 2.46 -9.76
C ALA A 118 12.96 1.65 -8.46
N GLU A 119 13.88 2.06 -7.60
CA GLU A 119 14.08 1.43 -6.29
C GLU A 119 12.89 1.71 -5.35
N PRO A 120 12.60 0.85 -4.35
CA PRO A 120 11.41 1.00 -3.50
C PRO A 120 11.25 2.38 -2.84
N ALA A 121 12.36 2.98 -2.38
CA ALA A 121 12.35 4.31 -1.78
C ALA A 121 12.06 5.42 -2.81
N GLU A 122 12.55 5.26 -4.03
CA GLU A 122 12.30 6.17 -5.14
C GLU A 122 10.85 6.07 -5.62
N GLN A 123 10.30 4.86 -5.70
CA GLN A 123 8.88 4.65 -6.02
C GLN A 123 7.98 5.37 -5.02
N TYR A 124 8.27 5.20 -3.73
CA TYR A 124 7.56 5.88 -2.66
C TYR A 124 7.68 7.41 -2.78
N ALA A 125 8.90 7.93 -3.00
CA ALA A 125 9.14 9.37 -3.15
C ALA A 125 8.42 9.97 -4.37
N ALA A 126 8.42 9.26 -5.51
CA ALA A 126 7.70 9.68 -6.71
C ALA A 126 6.19 9.78 -6.46
N LEU A 127 5.62 8.84 -5.70
CA LEU A 127 4.21 8.83 -5.35
C LEU A 127 3.84 9.91 -4.33
N THR A 128 4.63 10.10 -3.28
CA THR A 128 4.40 11.18 -2.30
C THR A 128 4.57 12.57 -2.93
N GLY A 129 5.48 12.72 -3.89
CA GLY A 129 5.67 13.94 -4.68
C GLY A 129 4.42 14.40 -5.46
N THR A 130 3.45 13.51 -5.67
CA THR A 130 2.14 13.87 -6.27
C THR A 130 1.19 14.56 -5.29
N GLY A 131 1.57 14.61 -4.01
CA GLY A 131 0.75 15.03 -2.88
C GLY A 131 -0.17 13.94 -2.35
N LEU A 132 0.02 12.68 -2.76
CA LEU A 132 -0.63 11.53 -2.15
C LEU A 132 -0.03 11.30 -0.77
N ARG A 133 -0.88 11.12 0.26
CA ARG A 133 -0.40 10.95 1.63
C ARG A 133 0.51 9.70 1.73
N PRO A 134 1.64 9.78 2.46
CA PRO A 134 2.62 8.70 2.68
C PRO A 134 2.09 7.27 2.79
N LYS A 135 1.18 7.00 3.73
CA LYS A 135 0.60 5.65 3.90
C LYS A 135 0.03 5.10 2.59
N TYR A 136 -0.68 5.92 1.81
CA TYR A 136 -1.31 5.50 0.55
C TYR A 136 -0.31 5.41 -0.60
N ALA A 137 0.73 6.24 -0.60
CA ALA A 137 1.85 6.08 -1.52
C ALA A 137 2.54 4.72 -1.32
N SER A 138 2.83 4.33 -0.08
CA SER A 138 3.44 3.03 0.21
C SER A 138 2.54 1.84 -0.17
N LEU A 139 1.22 1.98 -0.04
CA LEU A 139 0.25 0.97 -0.51
C LEU A 139 0.31 0.81 -2.04
N VAL A 140 0.32 1.92 -2.77
CA VAL A 140 0.40 1.91 -4.24
C VAL A 140 1.70 1.26 -4.70
N ALA A 141 2.84 1.64 -4.12
CA ALA A 141 4.14 1.02 -4.43
C ALA A 141 4.15 -0.48 -4.09
N TYR A 142 3.71 -0.86 -2.88
CA TYR A 142 3.67 -2.26 -2.42
C TYR A 142 2.87 -3.16 -3.36
N PHE A 143 1.64 -2.76 -3.69
CA PHE A 143 0.81 -3.64 -4.52
C PHE A 143 1.28 -3.69 -5.98
N LEU A 144 1.79 -2.59 -6.55
CA LEU A 144 2.34 -2.59 -7.91
C LEU A 144 3.60 -3.44 -8.03
N ALA A 145 4.39 -3.59 -6.97
CA ALA A 145 5.56 -4.45 -6.96
C ALA A 145 5.21 -5.96 -6.98
N GLY A 146 3.93 -6.30 -6.79
CA GLY A 146 3.44 -7.68 -6.78
C GLY A 146 3.72 -8.43 -5.47
N PRO A 147 3.22 -9.68 -5.35
CA PRO A 147 3.52 -10.54 -4.19
C PRO A 147 5.03 -10.70 -3.97
N GLN A 148 5.43 -10.83 -2.71
CA GLN A 148 6.84 -10.92 -2.33
C GLN A 148 7.23 -12.35 -1.99
N GLU A 149 8.46 -12.71 -2.38
CA GLU A 149 9.13 -13.95 -2.03
C GLU A 149 10.36 -13.66 -1.15
N ALA A 150 10.98 -14.73 -0.64
CA ALA A 150 12.21 -14.62 0.14
C ALA A 150 13.32 -13.96 -0.70
N GLY A 151 14.00 -12.98 -0.11
CA GLY A 151 15.09 -12.26 -0.77
C GLY A 151 14.67 -11.10 -1.69
N ASP A 152 13.37 -10.88 -1.91
CA ASP A 152 12.90 -9.74 -2.70
C ASP A 152 13.26 -8.39 -2.06
N ASP A 153 13.67 -7.44 -2.90
CA ASP A 153 13.84 -6.02 -2.54
C ASP A 153 12.65 -5.20 -3.07
N LYS A 154 11.48 -5.39 -2.43
CA LYS A 154 10.23 -4.74 -2.81
C LYS A 154 9.75 -3.74 -1.73
N PRO A 155 8.96 -2.72 -2.10
CA PRO A 155 8.35 -1.80 -1.14
C PRO A 155 7.44 -2.53 -0.16
N VAL A 156 7.23 -2.01 1.04
CA VAL A 156 6.22 -2.50 2.00
C VAL A 156 5.38 -1.34 2.55
N ILE A 157 4.28 -1.64 3.24
CA ILE A 157 3.32 -0.62 3.66
C ILE A 157 3.73 0.02 4.99
N ILE A 158 3.94 1.35 5.01
CA ILE A 158 4.21 2.12 6.23
C ILE A 158 2.94 2.84 6.76
N CYS A 159 2.81 2.94 8.08
CA CYS A 159 1.89 3.84 8.76
C CYS A 159 2.43 4.18 10.15
N SER A 160 1.80 5.12 10.86
CA SER A 160 2.32 5.67 12.11
C SER A 160 2.59 4.59 13.17
N LYS A 161 1.67 3.63 13.29
CA LYS A 161 1.80 2.47 14.18
C LYS A 161 3.01 1.59 13.82
N ARG A 162 3.21 1.30 12.54
CA ARG A 162 4.30 0.43 12.06
C ARG A 162 5.66 1.11 12.10
N ALA A 163 5.69 2.41 11.80
CA ALA A 163 6.87 3.25 11.98
C ALA A 163 7.29 3.24 13.45
N ALA A 164 6.34 3.37 14.39
CA ALA A 164 6.62 3.28 15.82
C ALA A 164 7.23 1.92 16.22
N VAL A 165 6.70 0.80 15.71
CA VAL A 165 7.28 -0.54 15.93
C VAL A 165 8.70 -0.65 15.40
N ALA A 166 8.98 -0.05 14.24
CA ALA A 166 10.34 0.04 13.69
C ALA A 166 11.24 1.06 14.41
N GLY A 167 10.75 1.74 15.45
CA GLY A 167 11.48 2.77 16.18
C GLY A 167 11.73 4.05 15.37
N LEU A 168 10.90 4.33 14.36
CA LEU A 168 10.87 5.58 13.62
C LEU A 168 9.82 6.53 14.19
N PRO A 169 9.92 7.85 13.90
CA PRO A 169 8.86 8.80 14.23
C PRO A 169 7.50 8.32 13.73
N ALA A 170 6.49 8.40 14.60
CA ALA A 170 5.13 7.97 14.31
C ALA A 170 4.28 9.09 13.66
N ASP A 171 4.90 9.98 12.90
CA ASP A 171 4.19 11.03 12.17
C ASP A 171 3.50 10.46 10.92
N HIS A 172 3.15 11.29 9.95
CA HIS A 172 2.49 10.86 8.72
C HIS A 172 3.14 11.45 7.48
N ASP A 173 4.36 11.99 7.61
CA ASP A 173 5.05 12.83 6.62
C ASP A 173 6.46 12.29 6.32
N TRP A 174 6.67 10.97 6.38
CA TRP A 174 7.97 10.36 6.09
C TRP A 174 8.47 10.66 4.69
N SER A 175 9.69 11.14 4.61
CA SER A 175 10.48 11.30 3.39
C SER A 175 10.83 9.95 2.75
N GLY A 176 11.33 9.98 1.51
CA GLY A 176 11.86 8.79 0.85
C GLY A 176 13.05 8.17 1.60
N GLU A 177 13.86 8.99 2.25
CA GLU A 177 14.99 8.54 3.07
C GLU A 177 14.51 7.82 4.33
N GLU A 178 13.56 8.38 5.06
CA GLU A 178 12.97 7.74 6.25
C GLU A 178 12.22 6.45 5.90
N TYR A 179 11.59 6.41 4.73
CA TYR A 179 10.99 5.19 4.21
C TYR A 179 12.05 4.15 3.81
N GLY A 180 13.18 4.56 3.24
CA GLY A 180 14.32 3.67 2.99
C GLY A 180 14.89 3.08 4.29
N GLU A 181 15.05 3.90 5.32
CA GLU A 181 15.45 3.46 6.66
C GLU A 181 14.44 2.46 7.26
N TYR A 182 13.13 2.69 7.06
CA TYR A 182 12.09 1.75 7.46
C TYR A 182 12.29 0.38 6.81
N LEU A 183 12.52 0.34 5.49
CA LEU A 183 12.77 -0.91 4.76
C LEU A 183 14.03 -1.61 5.24
N THR A 184 15.12 -0.87 5.47
CA THR A 184 16.38 -1.40 6.01
C THR A 184 16.16 -2.07 7.37
N ARG A 185 15.39 -1.45 8.28
CA ARG A 185 15.10 -2.03 9.60
C ARG A 185 14.27 -3.30 9.52
N LEU A 186 13.30 -3.37 8.61
CA LEU A 186 12.51 -4.58 8.39
C LEU A 186 13.37 -5.72 7.85
N ARG A 187 14.27 -5.44 6.90
CA ARG A 187 15.19 -6.45 6.33
C ARG A 187 16.19 -6.95 7.36
N ALA A 188 16.78 -6.05 8.15
CA ALA A 188 17.69 -6.45 9.23
C ALA A 188 16.98 -7.37 10.25
N ALA A 189 15.75 -7.03 10.64
CA ALA A 189 14.97 -7.87 11.56
C ALA A 189 14.53 -9.19 10.92
N ARG A 190 14.18 -9.20 9.62
CA ARG A 190 13.95 -10.43 8.84
C ARG A 190 15.18 -11.32 8.93
N ASP A 191 16.35 -10.81 8.56
CA ASP A 191 17.57 -11.60 8.43
C ASP A 191 18.04 -12.16 9.79
N GLU A 192 17.78 -11.43 10.88
CA GLU A 192 18.05 -11.91 12.24
C GLU A 192 17.06 -12.98 12.71
N TYR A 193 15.79 -12.91 12.31
CA TYR A 193 14.75 -13.86 12.72
C TYR A 193 14.70 -15.11 11.83
N ASP A 194 14.53 -14.91 10.52
CA ASP A 194 14.50 -15.93 9.47
C ASP A 194 14.64 -15.25 8.08
N SER A 195 15.80 -15.42 7.44
CA SER A 195 16.09 -14.85 6.12
C SER A 195 15.25 -15.46 4.99
N GLY A 196 14.56 -16.59 5.23
CA GLY A 196 13.61 -17.20 4.32
C GLY A 196 12.24 -16.52 4.28
N LEU A 197 11.98 -15.53 5.13
CA LEU A 197 10.73 -14.77 5.11
C LEU A 197 10.72 -13.69 4.02
N ALA A 198 9.53 -13.37 3.50
CA ALA A 198 9.33 -12.16 2.71
C ALA A 198 9.32 -10.92 3.62
N VAL A 199 9.77 -9.77 3.12
CA VAL A 199 9.83 -8.52 3.93
C VAL A 199 8.43 -8.04 4.32
N ASP A 200 7.41 -8.29 3.49
CA ASP A 200 6.03 -7.95 3.80
C ASP A 200 5.40 -8.82 4.90
N ALA A 201 5.94 -10.02 5.16
CA ALA A 201 5.59 -10.80 6.36
C ALA A 201 6.08 -10.11 7.64
N VAL A 202 7.26 -9.46 7.59
CA VAL A 202 7.77 -8.66 8.71
C VAL A 202 6.94 -7.40 8.93
N GLU A 203 6.55 -6.72 7.85
CA GLU A 203 5.59 -5.59 7.93
C GLU A 203 4.25 -6.04 8.52
N PHE A 204 3.76 -7.23 8.13
CA PHE A 204 2.53 -7.79 8.66
C PHE A 204 2.63 -8.10 10.15
N ALA A 205 3.73 -8.68 10.63
CA ALA A 205 3.96 -8.87 12.07
C ALA A 205 3.96 -7.52 12.82
N ALA A 206 4.67 -6.52 12.28
CA ALA A 206 4.70 -5.17 12.87
C ALA A 206 3.30 -4.53 12.91
N ARG A 207 2.44 -4.83 11.94
CA ARG A 207 1.02 -4.43 11.97
C ARG A 207 0.28 -5.11 13.11
N GLN A 208 0.30 -6.45 13.18
CA GLN A 208 -0.45 -7.21 14.18
C GLN A 208 -0.05 -6.84 15.60
N PHE A 209 1.24 -6.58 15.82
CA PHE A 209 1.77 -6.20 17.12
C PHE A 209 1.33 -4.80 17.59
N ALA A 210 0.95 -3.91 16.66
CA ALA A 210 0.55 -2.55 16.96
C ALA A 210 -0.98 -2.34 17.00
N ASP A 211 -1.76 -3.36 16.65
CA ASP A 211 -3.23 -3.34 16.67
C ASP A 211 -3.77 -3.84 18.01
#